data_AF-A0A067KLI9-F1
#
_entry.id   AF-A0A067KLI9-F1
#
_cell.length_a   1.000
_cell.length_b   1.000
_cell.length_c   1.000
_cell.angle_alpha   90.00
_cell.angle_beta   90.00
_cell.angle_gamma   90.00
#
_symmetry.space_group_name_H-M   'P 1'
#
loop_
_entity.id
_entity.type
_entity.pdbx_description
1 polymer ?
#
loop_
_entity_poly.entity_id
_entity_poly.type
_entity_poly.pdbx_seq_one_letter_code
_entity_poly.pdbx_strand_id
1 'polypeptide(L)'
;MFCTVLNYICMRILGEGRDGGRENACERGRKWILDHGGAIAISSWGKTWLSILGVYEWDGCNPMPPEFWVFPTIIPLHPAKMMSYCRITYMAMSYLYGKRFVGPITLLILQIREEIYNEPYHKINWKSVRHLCAKPLNMHACWVDDPNGDAFKKHLARIADYIWVAEDGMKIQSFGSQIWDASLCLKALIASDLCDEIGPTLKEGHNFLKNSQITENPP
;
A
#
# COMPACT_ATOMS: atom_id res chain seq x y z
N MET A 1 0.34 10.30 6.18
CA MET A 1 1.63 10.37 5.43
C MET A 1 1.61 9.48 4.21
N PHE A 2 1.70 8.14 4.31
CA PHE A 2 1.67 7.24 3.13
C PHE A 2 0.46 7.48 2.21
N CYS A 3 -0.76 7.33 2.73
CA CYS A 3 -1.98 7.54 1.95
C CYS A 3 -2.08 8.98 1.42
N THR A 4 -1.78 9.98 2.26
CA THR A 4 -1.85 11.41 1.92
C THR A 4 -0.93 11.78 0.74
N VAL A 5 0.34 11.36 0.79
CA VAL A 5 1.33 11.66 -0.27
C VAL A 5 0.96 10.96 -1.57
N LEU A 6 0.58 9.68 -1.52
CA LEU A 6 0.20 8.94 -2.72
C LEU A 6 -1.07 9.51 -3.36
N ASN A 7 -2.12 9.80 -2.58
CA ASN A 7 -3.35 10.39 -3.13
C ASN A 7 -3.14 11.80 -3.67
N TYR A 8 -2.32 12.64 -3.00
CA TYR A 8 -1.91 13.94 -3.54
C TYR A 8 -1.25 13.78 -4.92
N ILE A 9 -0.27 12.89 -5.03
CA ILE A 9 0.43 12.60 -6.29
C ILE A 9 -0.52 12.05 -7.36
N CYS A 10 -1.44 11.15 -6.99
CA CYS A 10 -2.46 10.65 -7.92
C CYS A 10 -3.34 11.78 -8.46
N MET A 11 -3.83 12.70 -7.61
CA MET A 11 -4.59 13.87 -8.08
C MET A 11 -3.77 14.74 -9.03
N ARG A 12 -2.49 15.04 -8.70
CA ARG A 12 -1.60 15.82 -9.57
C ARG A 12 -1.34 15.13 -10.92
N ILE A 13 -1.20 13.80 -10.96
CA ILE A 13 -1.05 13.00 -12.19
C ILE A 13 -2.35 12.95 -13.01
N LEU A 14 -3.51 12.93 -12.36
CA LEU A 14 -4.83 12.98 -13.00
C LEU A 14 -5.20 14.39 -13.54
N GLY A 15 -4.30 15.37 -13.42
CA GLY A 15 -4.44 16.70 -14.00
C GLY A 15 -4.86 17.80 -13.02
N GLU A 16 -5.10 17.48 -11.75
CA GLU A 16 -5.45 18.50 -10.75
C GLU A 16 -4.28 19.44 -10.46
N GLY A 17 -4.60 20.73 -10.31
CA GLY A 17 -3.63 21.76 -9.94
C GLY A 17 -3.05 21.55 -8.53
N ARG A 18 -1.92 22.22 -8.24
CA ARG A 18 -1.29 22.22 -6.89
C ARG A 18 -2.26 22.59 -5.78
N ASP A 19 -3.16 23.52 -6.08
CA ASP A 19 -4.19 24.03 -5.17
C ASP A 19 -5.60 23.69 -5.69
N GLY A 20 -5.72 22.65 -6.54
CA GLY A 20 -6.96 22.17 -7.16
C GLY A 20 -7.68 21.07 -6.38
N GLY A 21 -8.53 20.32 -7.08
CA GLY A 21 -9.45 19.33 -6.53
C GLY A 21 -10.67 19.94 -5.84
N ARG A 22 -11.69 19.11 -5.59
CA ARG A 22 -12.89 19.50 -4.84
C ARG A 22 -12.51 20.15 -3.51
N GLU A 23 -13.00 21.37 -3.28
CA GLU A 23 -12.73 22.16 -2.06
C GLU A 23 -11.23 22.34 -1.75
N ASN A 24 -10.40 22.52 -2.79
CA ASN A 24 -8.95 22.63 -2.70
C ASN A 24 -8.28 21.41 -2.02
N ALA A 25 -8.76 20.19 -2.32
CA ALA A 25 -8.22 18.96 -1.77
C ALA A 25 -6.70 18.83 -1.93
N CYS A 26 -6.14 19.28 -3.04
CA CYS A 26 -4.68 19.30 -3.26
C CYS A 26 -3.98 20.27 -2.31
N GLU A 27 -4.49 21.49 -2.13
CA GLU A 27 -3.92 22.48 -1.20
C GLU A 27 -3.89 21.94 0.24
N ARG A 28 -5.05 21.43 0.71
CA ARG A 28 -5.22 20.86 2.06
C ARG A 28 -4.31 19.64 2.26
N GLY A 29 -4.24 18.75 1.27
CA GLY A 29 -3.36 17.57 1.29
C GLY A 29 -1.89 17.93 1.33
N ARG A 30 -1.45 18.87 0.48
CA ARG A 30 -0.07 19.40 0.46
C ARG A 30 0.30 20.06 1.78
N LYS A 31 -0.58 20.93 2.31
CA LYS A 31 -0.38 21.56 3.62
C LYS A 31 -0.21 20.51 4.71
N TRP A 32 -1.09 19.50 4.77
CA TRP A 32 -0.96 18.40 5.74
C TRP A 32 0.37 17.67 5.60
N ILE A 33 0.82 17.36 4.38
CA ILE A 33 2.11 16.69 4.13
C ILE A 33 3.27 17.51 4.70
N LEU A 34 3.32 18.81 4.39
CA LEU A 34 4.40 19.71 4.83
C LEU A 34 4.37 19.94 6.35
N ASP A 35 3.19 20.16 6.94
CA ASP A 35 3.00 20.33 8.39
C ASP A 35 3.45 19.08 9.18
N HIS A 36 3.46 17.89 8.55
CA HIS A 36 3.91 16.62 9.16
C HIS A 36 5.33 16.20 8.72
N GLY A 37 6.15 17.14 8.25
CA GLY A 37 7.58 16.94 7.95
C GLY A 37 7.88 16.47 6.52
N GLY A 38 6.91 16.51 5.62
CA GLY A 38 7.10 16.17 4.20
C GLY A 38 7.23 14.68 3.92
N ALA A 39 7.33 14.33 2.64
CA ALA A 39 7.34 12.95 2.17
C ALA A 39 8.60 12.13 2.55
N ILE A 40 9.63 12.74 3.17
CA ILE A 40 10.83 12.02 3.66
C ILE A 40 10.49 10.91 4.66
N ALA A 41 9.41 11.10 5.44
CA ALA A 41 8.94 10.16 6.45
C ALA A 41 7.93 9.13 5.90
N ILE A 42 7.71 9.05 4.58
CA ILE A 42 6.79 8.05 4.00
C ILE A 42 7.24 6.61 4.33
N SER A 43 6.29 5.68 4.42
CA SER A 43 6.61 4.27 4.73
C SER A 43 7.49 3.63 3.65
N SER A 44 8.18 2.53 3.99
CA SER A 44 9.13 1.84 3.09
C SER A 44 8.57 1.57 1.69
N TRP A 45 7.34 1.06 1.59
CA TRP A 45 6.66 0.82 0.32
C TRP A 45 6.35 2.12 -0.43
N GLY A 46 6.03 3.19 0.30
CA GLY A 46 5.87 4.52 -0.27
C GLY A 46 7.18 5.01 -0.89
N LYS A 47 8.31 4.86 -0.20
CA LYS A 47 9.63 5.23 -0.74
C LYS A 47 9.91 4.50 -2.05
N THR A 48 9.64 3.18 -2.10
CA THR A 48 9.75 2.39 -3.33
C THR A 48 8.91 2.96 -4.47
N TRP A 49 7.62 3.25 -4.23
CA TRP A 49 6.73 3.83 -5.26
C TRP A 49 7.18 5.23 -5.70
N LEU A 50 7.59 6.09 -4.76
CA LEU A 50 8.08 7.43 -5.07
C LEU A 50 9.42 7.40 -5.83
N SER A 51 10.29 6.41 -5.57
CA SER A 51 11.52 6.21 -6.33
C SER A 51 11.28 5.67 -7.73
N ILE A 52 10.33 4.75 -7.91
CA ILE A 52 9.87 4.30 -9.23
C ILE A 52 9.31 5.50 -10.04
N LEU A 53 8.54 6.39 -9.39
CA LEU A 53 8.01 7.60 -10.02
C LEU A 53 9.07 8.69 -10.27
N GLY A 54 10.20 8.65 -9.56
CA GLY A 54 11.26 9.65 -9.66
C GLY A 54 11.05 10.90 -8.81
N VAL A 55 10.27 10.83 -7.72
CA VAL A 55 10.10 11.93 -6.75
C VAL A 55 10.73 11.63 -5.38
N TYR A 56 11.57 10.59 -5.27
CA TYR A 56 12.31 10.23 -4.06
C TYR A 56 13.55 9.42 -4.46
N GLU A 57 14.75 9.70 -3.94
CA GLU A 57 15.95 8.96 -4.36
C GLU A 57 16.06 7.57 -3.74
N TRP A 58 16.40 6.57 -4.56
CA TRP A 58 16.55 5.16 -4.13
C TRP A 58 17.56 4.95 -3.00
N ASP A 59 18.49 5.88 -2.79
CA ASP A 59 19.46 5.85 -1.67
C ASP A 59 18.79 6.00 -0.30
N GLY A 60 17.62 6.63 -0.25
CA GLY A 60 16.79 6.74 0.95
C GLY A 60 15.78 5.60 1.13
N CYS A 61 15.83 4.56 0.28
CA CYS A 61 15.13 3.30 0.53
C CYS A 61 16.02 2.37 1.37
N ASN A 62 15.38 1.46 2.13
CA ASN A 62 16.12 0.32 2.69
C ASN A 62 16.56 -0.60 1.53
N PRO A 63 17.77 -1.19 1.58
CA PRO A 63 18.21 -2.12 0.55
C PRO A 63 17.27 -3.32 0.38
N MET A 64 16.94 -3.64 -0.86
CA MET A 64 16.18 -4.83 -1.26
C MET A 64 17.03 -5.61 -2.29
N PRO A 65 18.15 -6.22 -1.85
CA PRO A 65 19.14 -6.81 -2.76
C PRO A 65 18.54 -7.97 -3.58
N PRO A 66 18.63 -7.96 -4.92
CA PRO A 66 18.18 -9.09 -5.74
C PRO A 66 18.98 -10.38 -5.50
N GLU A 67 20.19 -10.29 -4.94
CA GLU A 67 21.04 -11.43 -4.56
C GLU A 67 20.39 -12.32 -3.48
N PHE A 68 19.48 -11.77 -2.68
CA PHE A 68 18.70 -12.52 -1.69
C PHE A 68 17.86 -13.66 -2.30
N TRP A 69 17.56 -13.58 -3.60
CA TRP A 69 16.73 -14.53 -4.34
C TRP A 69 17.49 -15.73 -4.91
N VAL A 70 18.83 -15.72 -4.90
CA VAL A 70 19.69 -16.84 -5.34
C VAL A 70 20.34 -17.59 -4.17
N PHE A 71 19.95 -17.30 -2.94
CA PHE A 71 20.42 -18.03 -1.76
C PHE A 71 19.93 -19.48 -1.75
N PRO A 72 20.70 -20.43 -1.17
CA PRO A 72 20.23 -21.81 -1.00
C PRO A 72 18.99 -21.90 -0.08
N THR A 73 18.03 -22.74 -0.46
CA THR A 73 16.74 -22.95 0.27
C THR A 73 16.91 -23.43 1.71
N ILE A 74 18.08 -24.00 2.06
CA ILE A 74 18.42 -24.41 3.42
C ILE A 74 18.45 -23.21 4.40
N ILE A 75 18.80 -22.01 3.94
CA ILE A 75 18.92 -20.81 4.78
C ILE A 75 17.55 -20.46 5.41
N PRO A 76 17.44 -20.20 6.73
CA PRO A 76 16.16 -19.91 7.39
C PRO A 76 15.40 -18.73 6.79
N LEU A 77 16.12 -17.69 6.37
CA LEU A 77 15.57 -16.47 5.76
C LEU A 77 15.30 -16.57 4.25
N HIS A 78 15.41 -17.75 3.63
CA HIS A 78 15.25 -17.89 2.18
C HIS A 78 13.85 -17.45 1.69
N PRO A 79 13.71 -16.67 0.59
CA PRO A 79 12.43 -16.12 0.14
C PRO A 79 11.29 -17.13 -0.06
N ALA A 80 11.59 -18.37 -0.45
CA ALA A 80 10.56 -19.41 -0.57
C ALA A 80 9.79 -19.70 0.73
N LYS A 81 10.39 -19.42 1.89
CA LYS A 81 9.79 -19.57 3.24
C LYS A 81 8.99 -18.34 3.69
N MET A 82 9.03 -17.23 2.93
CA MET A 82 8.22 -16.05 3.22
C MET A 82 6.75 -16.28 2.82
N MET A 83 5.84 -15.58 3.50
CA MET A 83 4.44 -15.49 3.10
C MET A 83 4.31 -15.11 1.62
N SER A 84 3.47 -15.82 0.88
CA SER A 84 3.36 -15.74 -0.60
C SER A 84 3.17 -14.32 -1.12
N TYR A 85 2.30 -13.53 -0.48
CA TYR A 85 2.06 -12.13 -0.80
C TYR A 85 3.34 -11.28 -0.67
N CYS A 86 4.00 -11.33 0.50
CA CYS A 86 5.28 -10.66 0.72
C CYS A 86 6.33 -11.09 -0.31
N ARG A 87 6.40 -12.39 -0.63
CA ARG A 87 7.34 -12.93 -1.61
C ARG A 87 7.16 -12.28 -2.99
N ILE A 88 5.94 -12.27 -3.52
CA ILE A 88 5.67 -11.71 -4.87
C ILE A 88 5.94 -10.20 -4.90
N THR A 89 5.50 -9.45 -3.88
CA THR A 89 5.74 -7.99 -3.80
C THR A 89 7.23 -7.66 -3.71
N TYR A 90 7.98 -8.29 -2.79
CA TYR A 90 9.39 -7.99 -2.61
C TYR A 90 10.27 -8.48 -3.77
N MET A 91 9.86 -9.50 -4.53
CA MET A 91 10.57 -9.95 -5.73
C MET A 91 10.61 -8.84 -6.79
N ALA A 92 9.45 -8.27 -7.13
CA ALA A 92 9.35 -7.16 -8.07
C ALA A 92 10.07 -5.90 -7.55
N MET A 93 9.91 -5.56 -6.27
CA MET A 93 10.60 -4.42 -5.66
C MET A 93 12.13 -4.59 -5.64
N SER A 94 12.64 -5.80 -5.39
CA SER A 94 14.09 -6.09 -5.40
C SER A 94 14.68 -5.95 -6.80
N TYR A 95 13.96 -6.41 -7.84
CA TYR A 95 14.39 -6.24 -9.22
C TYR A 95 14.48 -4.76 -9.63
N LEU A 96 13.43 -3.97 -9.33
CA LEU A 96 13.40 -2.53 -9.62
C LEU A 96 14.45 -1.75 -8.81
N TYR A 97 14.67 -2.11 -7.55
CA TYR A 97 15.74 -1.57 -6.71
C TYR A 97 17.13 -1.87 -7.27
N GLY A 98 17.40 -3.13 -7.64
CA GLY A 98 18.67 -3.55 -8.25
C GLY A 98 18.95 -2.86 -9.59
N LYS A 99 17.91 -2.63 -10.40
CA LYS A 99 17.99 -1.84 -11.64
C LYS A 99 18.02 -0.33 -11.43
N ARG A 100 17.77 0.17 -10.20
CA ARG A 100 17.55 1.59 -9.88
C ARG A 100 16.54 2.24 -10.84
N PHE A 101 15.47 1.53 -11.17
CA PHE A 101 14.50 1.99 -12.17
C PHE A 101 13.82 3.28 -11.73
N VAL A 102 13.74 4.26 -12.63
CA VAL A 102 13.03 5.53 -12.44
C VAL A 102 12.25 5.83 -13.72
N GLY A 103 11.00 6.28 -13.57
CA GLY A 103 10.15 6.71 -14.69
C GLY A 103 10.61 8.03 -15.33
N PRO A 104 9.96 8.46 -16.42
CA PRO A 104 10.32 9.70 -17.10
C PRO A 104 10.18 10.94 -16.20
N ILE A 105 11.27 11.70 -16.05
CA ILE A 105 11.26 12.95 -15.27
C ILE A 105 10.62 14.07 -16.11
N THR A 106 9.31 14.22 -15.97
CA THR A 106 8.53 15.28 -16.64
C THR A 106 8.53 16.59 -15.82
N LEU A 107 8.04 17.69 -16.41
CA LEU A 107 7.82 18.94 -15.68
C LEU A 107 6.91 18.76 -14.45
N LEU A 108 5.92 17.87 -14.51
CA LEU A 108 5.06 17.56 -13.37
C LEU A 108 5.83 16.85 -12.24
N ILE A 109 6.72 15.92 -12.57
CA ILE A 109 7.60 15.26 -11.59
C ILE A 109 8.51 16.29 -10.90
N LEU A 110 9.05 17.25 -11.65
CA LEU A 110 9.85 18.34 -11.10
C LEU A 110 9.03 19.27 -10.18
N GLN A 111 7.78 19.59 -10.55
CA GLN A 111 6.87 20.34 -9.68
C GLN A 111 6.58 19.59 -8.37
N ILE A 112 6.23 18.30 -8.45
CA ILE A 112 5.92 17.48 -7.28
C ILE A 112 7.11 17.41 -6.30
N ARG A 113 8.35 17.37 -6.81
CA ARG A 113 9.58 17.42 -5.99
C ARG A 113 9.72 18.71 -5.17
N GLU A 114 9.15 19.84 -5.61
CA GLU A 114 9.15 21.10 -4.86
C GLU A 114 7.85 21.29 -4.02
N GLU A 115 6.87 20.39 -4.16
CA GLU A 115 5.56 20.49 -3.48
C GLU A 115 5.46 19.64 -2.20
N ILE A 116 6.15 18.48 -2.15
CA ILE A 116 5.94 17.47 -1.10
C ILE A 116 7.04 17.42 -0.02
N TYR A 117 8.03 18.30 -0.06
CA TYR A 117 9.17 18.35 0.86
C TYR A 117 9.34 19.72 1.50
N ASN A 118 9.78 19.74 2.76
CA ASN A 118 10.01 20.99 3.52
C ASN A 118 11.38 21.61 3.21
N GLU A 119 12.29 20.83 2.62
CA GLU A 119 13.62 21.25 2.19
C GLU A 119 13.73 21.06 0.66
N PRO A 120 14.54 21.88 -0.06
CA PRO A 120 14.73 21.73 -1.50
C PRO A 120 15.23 20.33 -1.85
N TYR A 121 14.63 19.69 -2.85
CA TYR A 121 14.84 18.27 -3.18
C TYR A 121 16.33 17.86 -3.27
N HIS A 122 17.15 18.73 -3.87
CA HIS A 122 18.59 18.51 -4.09
C HIS A 122 19.45 18.63 -2.82
N LYS A 123 18.91 19.11 -1.70
CA LYS A 123 19.62 19.23 -0.41
C LYS A 123 19.32 18.07 0.55
N ILE A 124 18.29 17.28 0.28
CA ILE A 124 17.86 16.19 1.15
C ILE A 124 18.97 15.12 1.23
N ASN A 125 19.44 14.83 2.43
CA ASN A 125 20.36 13.72 2.67
C ASN A 125 19.57 12.40 2.68
N TRP A 126 19.34 11.85 1.48
CA TRP A 126 18.52 10.64 1.31
C TRP A 126 18.96 9.46 2.18
N LYS A 127 20.28 9.27 2.38
CA LYS A 127 20.83 8.19 3.21
C LYS A 127 20.44 8.33 4.69
N SER A 128 20.34 9.55 5.24
CA SER A 128 19.96 9.76 6.64
C SER A 128 18.47 9.50 6.88
N VAL A 129 17.60 9.81 5.91
CA VAL A 129 16.15 9.58 6.02
C VAL A 129 15.74 8.13 5.76
N ARG A 130 16.68 7.22 5.44
CA ARG A 130 16.40 5.80 5.12
C ARG A 130 15.46 5.12 6.12
N HIS A 131 15.77 5.21 7.40
CA HIS A 131 15.02 4.58 8.48
C HIS A 131 13.86 5.44 9.01
N LEU A 132 13.68 6.67 8.52
CA LEU A 132 12.57 7.54 8.87
C LEU A 132 11.28 6.98 8.25
N CYS A 133 10.32 6.56 9.08
CA CYS A 133 9.07 5.96 8.65
C CYS A 133 7.93 6.41 9.57
N ALA A 134 6.88 6.97 8.99
CA ALA A 134 5.69 7.45 9.67
C ALA A 134 4.78 6.30 10.13
N LYS A 135 5.29 5.50 11.08
CA LYS A 135 4.54 5.08 12.26
C LYS A 135 3.46 3.95 12.19
N PRO A 136 3.18 3.17 11.11
CA PRO A 136 2.23 2.05 11.23
C PRO A 136 2.81 0.90 12.07
N LEU A 137 3.92 0.31 11.62
CA LEU A 137 4.56 -0.85 12.24
C LEU A 137 5.10 -0.57 13.64
N ASN A 138 5.48 0.68 13.92
CA ASN A 138 5.92 1.08 15.26
C ASN A 138 4.76 1.03 16.28
N MET A 139 3.50 1.17 15.87
CA MET A 139 2.36 0.89 16.76
C MET A 139 2.38 -0.56 17.23
N HIS A 140 2.61 -1.48 16.30
CA HIS A 140 2.57 -2.90 16.55
C HIS A 140 3.78 -3.37 17.36
N ALA A 141 4.96 -2.74 17.16
CA ALA A 141 6.13 -2.93 18.01
C ALA A 141 5.87 -2.40 19.44
N CYS A 142 5.38 -1.16 19.58
CA CYS A 142 5.03 -0.60 20.89
C CYS A 142 3.94 -1.41 21.63
N TRP A 143 3.03 -2.07 20.91
CA TRP A 143 2.02 -2.96 21.51
C TRP A 143 2.61 -4.28 22.00
N VAL A 144 3.61 -4.85 21.29
CA VAL A 144 4.34 -6.05 21.73
C VAL A 144 5.19 -5.75 22.97
N ASP A 145 5.80 -4.56 23.03
CA ASP A 145 6.61 -4.14 24.18
C ASP A 145 5.76 -3.76 25.40
N ASP A 146 4.68 -2.96 25.22
CA ASP A 146 3.72 -2.60 26.28
C ASP A 146 2.32 -2.32 25.70
N PRO A 147 1.37 -3.26 25.83
CA PRO A 147 -0.02 -3.09 25.40
C PRO A 147 -0.77 -1.91 26.04
N ASN A 148 -0.30 -1.42 27.19
CA ASN A 148 -0.89 -0.29 27.92
C ASN A 148 -0.02 0.98 27.83
N GLY A 149 1.05 0.95 27.05
CA GLY A 149 2.03 2.02 26.97
C GLY A 149 1.51 3.27 26.28
N ASP A 150 1.93 4.43 26.77
CA ASP A 150 1.52 5.72 26.19
C ASP A 150 1.98 5.92 24.75
N ALA A 151 3.04 5.21 24.32
CA ALA A 151 3.42 5.13 22.92
C ALA A 151 2.31 4.45 22.09
N PHE A 152 1.87 3.25 22.49
CA PHE A 152 0.79 2.53 21.81
C PHE A 152 -0.51 3.35 21.76
N LYS A 153 -0.94 3.97 22.87
CA LYS A 153 -2.14 4.84 22.90
C LYS A 153 -2.08 5.99 21.90
N LYS A 154 -0.92 6.67 21.80
CA LYS A 154 -0.70 7.78 20.84
C LYS A 154 -0.70 7.32 19.39
N HIS A 155 -0.34 6.07 19.13
CA HIS A 155 -0.43 5.43 17.82
C HIS A 155 -1.86 4.99 17.48
N LEU A 156 -2.55 4.35 18.42
CA LEU A 156 -3.94 3.88 18.30
C LEU A 156 -4.88 5.02 17.87
N ALA A 157 -4.67 6.22 18.42
CA ALA A 157 -5.39 7.45 18.08
C ALA A 157 -5.24 7.94 16.61
N ARG A 158 -4.43 7.26 15.78
CA ARG A 158 -4.19 7.61 14.36
C ARG A 158 -4.61 6.52 13.36
N ILE A 159 -5.27 5.45 13.83
CA ILE A 159 -5.76 4.38 12.95
C ILE A 159 -6.82 4.88 11.95
N ALA A 160 -7.64 5.86 12.34
CA ALA A 160 -8.66 6.45 11.47
C ALA A 160 -8.09 7.02 10.16
N ASP A 161 -6.83 7.45 10.15
CA ASP A 161 -6.12 8.02 8.99
C ASP A 161 -5.86 6.99 7.86
N TYR A 162 -6.23 5.71 8.06
CA TYR A 162 -6.02 4.59 7.12
C TYR A 162 -7.32 4.02 6.51
N ILE A 163 -8.50 4.54 6.88
CA ILE A 163 -9.83 4.00 6.51
C ILE A 163 -10.38 4.67 5.23
N TRP A 164 -11.16 3.93 4.40
CA TRP A 164 -11.51 4.32 3.03
C TRP A 164 -12.63 3.39 2.40
N VAL A 165 -13.79 3.12 3.06
CA VAL A 165 -15.18 3.68 2.84
C VAL A 165 -15.80 3.39 1.43
N ALA A 166 -16.95 3.96 0.98
CA ALA A 166 -17.58 3.67 -0.34
C ALA A 166 -18.41 4.82 -0.99
N GLU A 167 -19.64 4.59 -1.48
CA GLU A 167 -20.49 5.64 -2.11
C GLU A 167 -21.06 6.62 -1.06
N ASP A 168 -21.03 6.20 0.21
CA ASP A 168 -21.06 7.00 1.44
C ASP A 168 -19.77 7.80 1.70
N GLY A 169 -18.85 7.80 0.73
CA GLY A 169 -17.65 8.65 0.65
C GLY A 169 -16.34 7.87 0.61
N MET A 170 -15.79 7.65 -0.60
CA MET A 170 -14.40 7.28 -0.96
C MET A 170 -13.91 5.83 -0.63
N LYS A 171 -13.57 5.01 -1.67
CA LYS A 171 -13.25 3.56 -1.54
C LYS A 171 -11.81 3.10 -1.83
N ILE A 172 -11.34 2.08 -1.10
CA ILE A 172 -10.09 1.31 -1.32
C ILE A 172 -10.28 -0.17 -0.93
N GLN A 173 -9.50 -1.09 -1.52
CA GLN A 173 -9.64 -2.55 -1.33
C GLN A 173 -8.35 -3.29 -1.76
N SER A 174 -7.95 -4.37 -1.07
CA SER A 174 -6.62 -5.01 -1.29
C SER A 174 -6.59 -6.12 -2.34
N PHE A 175 -7.71 -6.83 -2.53
CA PHE A 175 -7.91 -7.90 -3.50
C PHE A 175 -9.41 -8.18 -3.65
N GLY A 176 -9.80 -8.86 -4.73
CA GLY A 176 -11.17 -9.34 -4.91
C GLY A 176 -11.51 -10.45 -3.93
N SER A 177 -12.72 -10.40 -3.36
CA SER A 177 -13.26 -11.35 -2.39
C SER A 177 -14.35 -12.28 -2.97
N GLN A 178 -14.50 -12.33 -4.30
CA GLN A 178 -15.68 -12.89 -4.98
C GLN A 178 -16.01 -14.33 -4.56
N ILE A 179 -15.01 -15.22 -4.50
CA ILE A 179 -15.20 -16.62 -4.09
C ILE A 179 -15.53 -16.72 -2.59
N TRP A 180 -14.90 -15.90 -1.77
CA TRP A 180 -15.14 -15.85 -0.32
C TRP A 180 -16.58 -15.42 -0.05
N ASP A 181 -16.99 -14.28 -0.60
CA ASP A 181 -18.32 -13.71 -0.44
C ASP A 181 -19.40 -14.64 -1.00
N ALA A 182 -19.22 -15.18 -2.22
CA ALA A 182 -20.15 -16.14 -2.80
C ALA A 182 -20.31 -17.40 -1.93
N SER A 183 -19.21 -17.94 -1.39
CA SER A 183 -19.26 -19.14 -0.53
C SER A 183 -19.96 -18.90 0.81
N LEU A 184 -19.82 -17.70 1.40
CA LEU A 184 -20.48 -17.34 2.65
C LEU A 184 -21.97 -17.02 2.42
N CYS A 185 -22.29 -16.27 1.37
CA CYS A 185 -23.67 -15.97 0.99
C CYS A 185 -24.46 -17.25 0.68
N LEU A 186 -23.90 -18.20 -0.08
CA LEU A 186 -24.55 -19.48 -0.35
C LEU A 186 -24.81 -20.29 0.91
N LYS A 187 -23.88 -20.32 1.87
CA LYS A 187 -24.09 -20.98 3.17
C LYS A 187 -25.21 -20.32 3.97
N ALA A 188 -25.27 -18.98 4.00
CA ALA A 188 -26.32 -18.25 4.69
C ALA A 188 -27.70 -18.48 4.05
N LEU A 189 -27.78 -18.50 2.72
CA LEU A 189 -29.00 -18.77 1.95
C LEU A 189 -29.52 -20.20 2.11
N ILE A 190 -28.63 -21.20 2.20
CA ILE A 190 -29.04 -22.58 2.50
C ILE A 190 -29.53 -22.68 3.96
N ALA A 191 -28.87 -21.99 4.89
CA ALA A 191 -29.23 -22.00 6.30
C ALA A 191 -30.53 -21.24 6.65
N SER A 192 -31.10 -20.46 5.71
CA SER A 192 -32.38 -19.77 5.94
C SER A 192 -33.61 -20.62 5.62
N ASP A 193 -33.44 -21.88 5.19
CA ASP A 193 -34.52 -22.83 4.86
C ASP A 193 -35.50 -22.37 3.75
N LEU A 194 -35.06 -21.43 2.90
CA LEU A 194 -35.85 -20.89 1.77
C LEU A 194 -35.54 -21.58 0.44
N CYS A 195 -34.93 -22.77 0.47
CA CYS A 195 -34.30 -23.39 -0.71
C CYS A 195 -35.26 -23.58 -1.90
N ASP A 196 -36.55 -23.81 -1.66
CA ASP A 196 -37.57 -23.96 -2.69
C ASP A 196 -37.87 -22.65 -3.45
N GLU A 197 -37.67 -21.50 -2.82
CA GLU A 197 -37.88 -20.18 -3.43
C GLU A 197 -36.63 -19.69 -4.20
N ILE A 198 -35.43 -20.02 -3.70
CA ILE A 198 -34.15 -19.50 -4.23
C ILE A 198 -33.32 -20.53 -5.01
N GLY A 199 -33.88 -21.69 -5.33
CA GLY A 199 -33.21 -22.78 -6.06
C GLY A 199 -32.39 -22.36 -7.29
N PRO A 200 -32.90 -21.48 -8.19
CA PRO A 200 -32.12 -20.96 -9.32
C PRO A 200 -30.87 -20.18 -8.90
N THR A 201 -30.96 -19.35 -7.85
CA THR A 201 -29.84 -18.57 -7.31
C THR A 201 -28.78 -19.47 -6.68
N LEU A 202 -29.20 -20.50 -5.93
CA LEU A 202 -28.30 -21.50 -5.37
C LEU A 202 -27.56 -22.29 -6.47
N LYS A 203 -28.25 -22.65 -7.55
CA LYS A 203 -27.67 -23.32 -8.71
C LYS A 203 -26.61 -22.47 -9.41
N GLU A 204 -26.88 -21.19 -9.64
CA GLU A 204 -25.90 -20.30 -10.29
C GLU A 204 -24.69 -20.01 -9.40
N GLY A 205 -24.89 -19.81 -8.09
CA GLY A 205 -23.76 -19.69 -7.15
C GLY A 205 -22.92 -20.97 -7.06
N HIS A 206 -23.54 -22.16 -7.10
CA HIS A 206 -22.84 -23.43 -7.19
C HIS A 206 -22.03 -23.55 -8.50
N ASN A 207 -22.63 -23.17 -9.64
CA ASN A 207 -21.94 -23.15 -10.94
C ASN A 207 -20.73 -22.20 -10.92
N PHE A 208 -20.88 -21.01 -10.33
CA PHE A 208 -19.79 -20.05 -10.14
C PHE A 208 -18.64 -20.64 -9.32
N LEU A 209 -18.92 -21.26 -8.17
CA LEU A 209 -17.88 -21.90 -7.35
C LEU A 209 -17.19 -23.05 -8.08
N LYS A 210 -17.95 -23.90 -8.78
CA LYS A 210 -17.41 -25.02 -9.57
C LYS A 210 -16.49 -24.54 -10.70
N ASN A 211 -16.90 -23.51 -11.44
CA ASN A 211 -16.12 -22.93 -12.53
C ASN A 211 -14.90 -22.14 -12.02
N SER A 212 -14.89 -21.74 -10.76
CA SER A 212 -13.76 -21.05 -10.09
C SER A 212 -12.75 -22.02 -9.47
N GLN A 213 -12.97 -23.34 -9.55
CA GLN A 213 -12.06 -24.34 -9.00
C GLN A 213 -10.80 -24.47 -9.86
N ILE A 214 -9.63 -24.28 -9.24
CA ILE A 214 -8.34 -24.59 -9.88
C ILE A 214 -8.18 -26.11 -9.92
N THR A 215 -8.16 -26.68 -11.12
CA THR A 215 -8.08 -28.13 -11.37
C THR A 215 -6.68 -28.64 -11.68
N GLU A 216 -5.75 -27.75 -12.02
CA GLU A 216 -4.38 -28.08 -12.45
C GLU A 216 -3.38 -27.20 -11.71
N ASN A 217 -2.17 -27.73 -11.47
CA ASN A 217 -1.06 -26.92 -10.94
C ASN A 217 -0.49 -26.03 -12.05
N PRO A 218 -0.06 -24.79 -11.74
CA PRO A 218 0.72 -24.00 -12.68
C PRO A 218 2.06 -24.68 -13.00
N PRO A 219 2.63 -24.46 -14.20
CA PRO A 219 3.93 -25.00 -14.63
C PRO A 219 5.11 -24.38 -13.87
#